data_AF-A0A0A0LSC9-F1
#
_entry.id   AF-A0A0A0LSC9-F1
#
_cell.length_a   1.000
_cell.length_b   1.000
_cell.length_c   1.000
_cell.angle_alpha   90.00
_cell.angle_beta   90.00
_cell.angle_gamma   90.00
#
_symmetry.space_group_name_H-M   'P 1'
#
loop_
_entity.id
_entity.type
_entity.pdbx_description
1 polymer ?
#
loop_
_entity_poly.entity_id
_entity_poly.type
_entity_poly.pdbx_seq_one_letter_code
_entity_poly.pdbx_strand_id
1 'polypeptide(L)' 'MKKRRENIKECVGKVCGELISPYPPGIPVMIPGEIISEEAVDYLLHLKGKVASISGASDPKLSSLLVCNV' A
#
# COMPACT_ATOMS: atom_id res chain seq x y z
N MET A 1 7.70 14.29 8.67
CA MET A 1 7.19 12.98 9.16
C MET A 1 8.22 11.91 8.87
N LYS A 2 8.57 11.07 9.87
CA LYS A 2 9.43 9.90 9.63
C LYS A 2 8.57 8.78 9.04
N LYS A 3 9.04 8.15 7.97
CA LYS A 3 8.43 6.96 7.39
C LYS A 3 9.11 5.72 7.95
N ARG A 4 8.35 4.65 8.18
CA ARG A 4 8.87 3.34 8.55
C ARG A 4 8.19 2.25 7.75
N ARG A 5 8.87 1.13 7.57
CA ARG A 5 8.33 -0.05 6.91
C ARG A 5 7.59 -0.90 7.93
N GLU A 6 6.41 -1.35 7.57
CA GLU A 6 5.52 -2.17 8.40
C GLU A 6 4.98 -3.33 7.57
N ASN A 7 4.64 -4.44 8.22
CA ASN A 7 3.97 -5.54 7.54
C ASN A 7 2.62 -5.05 6.98
N ILE A 8 2.28 -5.39 5.75
CA ILE A 8 1.05 -4.94 5.10
C ILE A 8 -0.21 -5.27 5.93
N LYS A 9 -0.21 -6.40 6.65
CA LYS A 9 -1.31 -6.81 7.54
C LYS A 9 -1.41 -5.95 8.80
N GLU A 10 -0.32 -5.32 9.20
CA GLU A 10 -0.23 -4.44 10.37
C GLU A 10 -0.34 -2.96 9.99
N CYS A 11 -0.60 -2.65 8.72
CA CYS A 11 -0.71 -1.28 8.23
C CYS A 11 -2.10 -0.68 8.41
N VAL A 12 -3.15 -1.49 8.58
CA VAL A 12 -4.54 -1.03 8.74
C VAL A 12 -4.63 -0.05 9.93
N GLY A 13 -5.28 1.09 9.70
CA GLY A 13 -5.42 2.16 10.70
C GLY A 13 -4.19 3.06 10.86
N LYS A 14 -3.07 2.80 10.17
CA LYS A 14 -1.89 3.68 10.15
C LYS A 14 -1.98 4.68 8.98
N VAL A 15 -1.25 5.78 9.08
CA VAL A 15 -1.16 6.78 8.00
C VAL A 15 -0.24 6.26 6.91
N CYS A 16 -0.73 6.23 5.67
CA CYS A 16 0.02 5.79 4.51
C CYS A 16 1.23 6.69 4.22
N GLY A 17 2.36 6.08 3.91
CA GLY A 17 3.62 6.74 3.62
C GLY A 17 4.05 6.68 2.15
N GLU A 18 3.31 6.00 1.28
CA GLU A 18 3.66 5.80 -0.13
C GLU A 18 2.42 5.77 -1.03
N LEU A 19 2.62 6.04 -2.31
CA LEU A 19 1.55 6.02 -3.30
C LEU A 19 1.54 4.62 -3.93
N ILE A 20 0.41 3.91 -3.90
CA ILE A 20 0.31 2.58 -4.50
C ILE A 20 -0.80 2.57 -5.54
N SER A 21 -0.42 2.28 -6.78
CA SER A 21 -1.34 2.25 -7.92
C SER A 21 -1.15 0.96 -8.72
N PRO A 22 -2.11 0.02 -8.69
CA PRO A 22 -2.10 -1.14 -9.57
C PRO A 22 -2.50 -0.78 -11.00
N TYR A 23 -1.88 -1.44 -11.98
CA TYR A 23 -2.13 -1.29 -13.41
C TYR A 23 -2.39 -2.65 -14.08
N PRO A 24 -3.38 -2.73 -15.00
CA PRO A 24 -4.37 -1.69 -15.37
C PRO A 24 -5.46 -1.51 -14.30
N PRO A 25 -6.09 -0.32 -14.12
CA PRO A 25 -5.99 0.89 -14.95
C PRO A 25 -4.93 1.93 -14.52
N GLY A 26 -4.26 1.76 -13.37
CA GLY A 26 -3.27 2.73 -12.87
C GLY A 26 -3.82 3.78 -11.89
N ILE A 27 -5.01 3.55 -11.33
CA ILE A 27 -5.63 4.43 -10.33
C ILE A 27 -5.00 4.15 -8.95
N PRO A 28 -4.64 5.18 -8.17
CA PRO A 28 -4.15 4.99 -6.81
C PRO A 28 -5.18 4.33 -5.89
N VAL A 29 -4.74 3.29 -5.19
CA VAL A 29 -5.50 2.63 -4.11
C VAL A 29 -5.06 3.15 -2.74
N MET A 30 -3.80 3.58 -2.64
CA MET A 30 -3.28 4.22 -1.44
C MET A 30 -2.61 5.54 -1.79
N ILE A 31 -2.90 6.58 -1.00
CA ILE A 31 -2.33 7.92 -1.14
C ILE A 31 -1.59 8.29 0.15
N PRO A 32 -0.36 8.82 0.07
CA PRO A 32 0.37 9.27 1.25
C PRO A 32 -0.43 10.30 2.05
N GLY A 33 -0.49 10.12 3.37
CA GLY A 33 -1.23 10.99 4.28
C GLY A 33 -2.65 10.53 4.60
N GLU A 34 -3.21 9.57 3.86
CA GLU A 34 -4.51 8.96 4.18
C GLU A 34 -4.36 7.80 5.17
N ILE A 35 -5.45 7.45 5.86
CA ILE A 35 -5.49 6.24 6.70
C ILE A 35 -5.61 5.02 5.80
N ILE A 36 -4.76 4.02 6.04
CA ILE A 36 -4.83 2.74 5.35
C ILE A 36 -6.07 1.98 5.84
N SER A 37 -7.00 1.72 4.92
CA SER A 37 -8.19 0.89 5.18
C SER A 37 -7.91 -0.60 4.99
N GLU A 38 -8.73 -1.44 5.63
CA GLU A 38 -8.70 -2.90 5.44
C GLU A 38 -9.01 -3.27 3.99
N GLU A 39 -10.01 -2.61 3.38
CA GLU A 39 -10.40 -2.82 1.98
C GLU A 39 -9.24 -2.56 1.00
N ALA A 40 -8.44 -1.52 1.22
CA ALA A 40 -7.28 -1.20 0.39
C ALA A 40 -6.19 -2.28 0.51
N VAL A 41 -5.94 -2.77 1.73
CA VAL A 41 -5.00 -3.85 1.99
C VAL A 41 -5.47 -5.15 1.33
N ASP A 42 -6.73 -5.52 1.52
CA ASP A 42 -7.32 -6.71 0.93
C ASP A 42 -7.30 -6.68 -0.59
N TYR A 43 -7.62 -5.53 -1.19
CA TYR A 43 -7.55 -5.34 -2.63
C TYR A 43 -6.13 -5.56 -3.16
N LEU A 44 -5.12 -4.96 -2.53
CA LEU A 44 -3.73 -5.11 -2.93
C LEU A 44 -3.23 -6.55 -2.73
N LEU A 45 -3.60 -7.20 -1.64
CA LEU A 45 -3.30 -8.61 -1.41
C LEU A 45 -4.01 -9.54 -2.40
N HIS A 46 -5.21 -9.19 -2.86
CA HIS A 46 -5.93 -9.94 -3.88
C HIS A 46 -5.30 -9.79 -5.28
N LEU A 47 -4.64 -8.66 -5.54
CA LEU A 47 -3.87 -8.43 -6.76
C LEU A 47 -2.49 -9.10 -6.73
N LYS A 48 -1.97 -9.38 -5.54
CA LYS A 48 -0.71 -10.10 -5.35
C LYS A 48 -0.75 -11.46 -6.04
N GLY A 49 0.15 -11.68 -6.99
CA GLY A 49 0.22 -12.93 -7.78
C GLY A 49 -0.63 -12.96 -9.04
N LYS A 50 -1.36 -11.88 -9.36
CA LYS A 50 -2.01 -11.69 -10.66
C LYS A 50 -1.08 -10.95 -11.64
N VAL A 51 -1.50 -10.82 -12.90
CA VAL A 51 -0.79 -10.08 -13.96
C VAL A 51 -0.78 -8.55 -13.73
N ALA A 52 -1.39 -8.07 -12.63
CA ALA A 52 -1.41 -6.66 -12.28
C ALA A 52 0.00 -6.18 -11.87
N SER A 53 0.46 -5.11 -12.52
CA SER A 53 1.71 -4.43 -12.14
C SER A 53 1.42 -3.40 -11.06
N ILE A 54 2.27 -3.30 -10.04
CA ILE A 54 2.08 -2.34 -8.95
C ILE A 54 3.16 -1.27 -9.03
N SER A 55 2.72 -0.02 -9.15
CA SER A 55 3.58 1.14 -9.17
C SER A 55 3.58 1.84 -7.81
N GLY A 56 4.74 2.41 -7.46
CA GLY A 56 4.93 3.25 -6.27
C GLY A 56 5.07 2.49 -4.94
N ALA A 57 4.79 1.19 -4.91
CA ALA A 57 5.07 0.34 -3.75
C ALA A 57 6.58 0.16 -3.55
N SER A 58 7.08 0.49 -2.36
CA SER A 58 8.47 0.28 -1.93
C SER A 58 8.81 -1.21 -1.75
N ASP A 59 7.80 -2.08 -1.69
CA ASP A 59 7.93 -3.54 -1.74
C ASP A 59 7.17 -4.09 -2.95
N PRO A 60 7.87 -4.54 -4.02
CA PRO A 60 7.23 -5.15 -5.18
C PRO A 60 6.41 -6.41 -4.85
N LYS A 61 6.70 -7.08 -3.71
CA LYS A 61 5.98 -8.28 -3.27
C LYS A 61 4.77 -7.94 -2.39
N LEU A 62 4.50 -6.66 -2.10
CA LEU A 62 3.46 -6.24 -1.15
C LEU A 62 3.48 -7.08 0.15
N SER A 63 4.66 -7.27 0.73
CA SER A 63 4.76 -7.91 2.05
C SER A 63 4.83 -6.85 3.15
N SER A 64 5.26 -5.64 2.79
CA SER A 64 5.39 -4.51 3.67
C SER A 64 5.08 -3.20 2.95
N LEU A 65 4.57 -2.22 3.70
CA LEU A 65 4.30 -0.87 3.21
C LEU A 65 5.02 0.19 4.06
N LEU A 66 5.22 1.37 3.50
CA LEU A 66 5.66 2.55 4.22
C LEU A 66 4.47 3.21 4.92
N VAL A 67 4.61 3.43 6.22
CA VAL A 67 3.65 4.20 7.03
C VAL A 67 4.35 5.42 7.64
N CYS A 68 3.57 6.45 7.96
CA CYS A 68 4.06 7.62 8.68
C CYS A 68 3.87 7.44 10.19
N ASN A 69 4.89 7.82 10.98
CA ASN A 69 4.68 8.10 12.40
C ASN A 69 4.01 9.46 12.51
N VAL A 70 2.77 9.46 12.98
CA VAL A 70 2.10 10.63 13.58
C VAL A 70 2.47 10.71 15.06
#